data_AF-A0A3R7EHE9-F1
#
_entry.id   AF-A0A3R7EHE9-F1
#
_cell.length_a   1.000
_cell.length_b   1.000
_cell.length_c   1.000
_cell.angle_alpha   90.00
_cell.angle_beta   90.00
_cell.angle_gamma   90.00
#
_symmetry.space_group_name_H-M   'P 1'
#
loop_
_entity.id
_entity.type
_entity.pdbx_description
1 polymer ?
#
loop_
_entity_poly.entity_id
_entity_poly.type
_entity_poly.pdbx_seq_one_letter_code
_entity_poly.pdbx_strand_id
1 'polypeptide(L)'
;MKKRKTIYMSLLSHISNGEVLDGFSPTSDIYLSKNDKKHLKNLIKHLSKCPAEKVLSHFRLFVRLLEYRMDFAINNLLETTPKSSDLHVRSVISARIDNDSDARIIMDVFEWSEERNDPVFITTDIKDIYRNRDDIIRLLREYKFLEADPFSILHIRELVA
;
A
#
# COMPACT_ATOMS: atom_id res chain seq x y z
N MET A 1 -1.97 -3.32 6.41
CA MET A 1 -0.68 -3.82 6.94
C MET A 1 -0.01 -2.92 7.96
N LYS A 2 0.08 -1.58 7.75
CA LYS A 2 0.66 -0.62 8.73
C LYS A 2 0.19 -0.85 10.18
N LYS A 3 -1.12 -1.05 10.40
CA LYS A 3 -1.72 -1.29 11.71
C LYS A 3 -1.12 -2.49 12.49
N ARG A 4 -0.96 -3.65 11.85
CA ARG A 4 -0.38 -4.84 12.49
C ARG A 4 1.11 -4.67 12.79
N LYS A 5 1.86 -4.00 11.90
CA LYS A 5 3.25 -3.64 12.16
C LYS A 5 3.37 -2.76 13.41
N THR A 6 2.53 -1.74 13.55
CA THR A 6 2.51 -0.87 14.74
C THR A 6 2.22 -1.65 16.03
N ILE A 7 1.24 -2.56 16.01
CA ILE A 7 0.92 -3.40 17.18
C ILE A 7 2.12 -4.28 17.58
N TYR A 8 2.78 -4.90 16.61
CA TYR A 8 3.95 -5.75 16.88
C TYR A 8 5.16 -4.97 17.37
N MET A 9 5.39 -3.76 16.85
CA MET A 9 6.47 -2.88 17.32
C MET A 9 6.19 -2.38 18.75
N SER A 10 4.93 -2.06 19.06
CA SER A 10 4.50 -1.67 20.41
C SER A 10 4.65 -2.83 21.41
N LEU A 11 4.26 -4.05 21.04
CA LEU A 11 4.46 -5.24 21.85
C LEU A 11 5.94 -5.54 22.09
N LEU A 12 6.78 -5.37 21.06
CA LEU A 12 8.22 -5.55 21.19
C LEU A 12 8.83 -4.51 22.13
N SER A 13 8.38 -3.26 22.06
CA SER A 13 8.81 -2.20 22.99
C SER A 13 8.42 -2.54 24.43
N HIS A 14 7.19 -3.00 24.66
CA HIS A 14 6.68 -3.44 25.97
C HIS A 14 7.56 -4.54 26.59
N ILE A 15 7.88 -5.56 25.80
CA ILE A 15 8.73 -6.68 26.24
C ILE A 15 10.18 -6.20 26.47
N SER A 16 10.69 -5.31 25.61
CA SER A 16 12.07 -4.79 25.72
C SER A 16 12.28 -3.92 26.97
N ASN A 17 11.21 -3.29 27.47
CA ASN A 17 11.21 -2.53 28.72
C ASN A 17 11.12 -3.41 29.97
N GLY A 18 11.05 -4.74 29.82
CA GLY A 18 10.93 -5.69 30.94
C GLY A 18 9.51 -5.77 31.52
N GLU A 19 8.50 -5.23 30.83
CA GLU A 19 7.12 -5.24 31.30
C GLU A 19 6.46 -6.61 31.07
N VAL A 20 5.51 -6.96 31.95
CA VAL A 20 4.82 -8.26 31.92
C VAL A 20 3.89 -8.34 30.71
N LEU A 21 4.02 -9.42 29.94
CA LEU A 21 3.27 -9.69 28.71
C LEU A 21 1.75 -9.61 28.86
N ASP A 22 1.21 -10.08 30.00
CA ASP A 22 -0.23 -10.10 30.26
C ASP A 22 -0.83 -8.69 30.48
N GLY A 23 0.02 -7.69 30.75
CA GLY A 23 -0.38 -6.29 30.87
C GLY A 23 -0.40 -5.53 29.54
N PHE A 24 0.01 -6.16 28.43
CA PHE A 24 0.09 -5.46 27.16
C PHE A 24 -1.30 -5.11 26.60
N SER A 25 -1.54 -3.82 26.42
CA SER A 25 -2.64 -3.30 25.63
C SER A 25 -2.07 -2.42 24.51
N PRO A 26 -2.43 -2.64 23.24
CA PRO A 26 -2.04 -1.72 22.18
C PRO A 26 -2.65 -0.34 22.42
N THR A 27 -2.00 0.69 21.89
CA THR A 27 -2.43 2.09 21.99
C THR A 27 -3.90 2.26 21.56
N SER A 28 -4.63 3.12 22.29
CA SER A 28 -6.06 3.39 22.12
C SER A 28 -6.47 3.76 20.69
N ASP A 29 -5.53 4.31 19.92
CA ASP A 29 -5.75 4.80 18.56
C ASP A 29 -5.85 3.67 17.52
N ILE A 30 -5.58 2.42 17.92
CA ILE A 30 -5.60 1.26 17.03
C ILE A 30 -6.91 0.47 17.21
N TYR A 31 -7.89 0.71 16.33
CA TYR A 31 -9.09 -0.12 16.30
C TYR A 31 -8.76 -1.56 15.90
N LEU A 32 -8.99 -2.51 16.82
CA LEU A 32 -8.78 -3.94 16.61
C LEU A 32 -10.08 -4.65 16.21
N SER A 33 -10.06 -5.36 15.09
CA SER A 33 -11.15 -6.28 14.74
C SER A 33 -11.24 -7.44 15.75
N LYS A 34 -12.39 -8.15 15.80
CA LYS A 34 -12.54 -9.35 16.64
C LYS A 34 -11.47 -10.41 16.35
N ASN A 35 -11.08 -10.55 15.08
CA ASN A 35 -10.04 -11.49 14.67
C ASN A 35 -8.65 -11.06 15.14
N ASP A 36 -8.33 -9.77 15.04
CA ASP A 36 -7.04 -9.24 15.53
C ASP A 36 -6.91 -9.38 17.05
N LYS A 37 -7.99 -9.15 17.80
CA LYS A 37 -8.03 -9.39 19.25
C LYS A 37 -7.76 -10.84 19.62
N LYS A 38 -8.40 -11.78 18.90
CA LYS A 38 -8.20 -13.23 19.09
C LYS A 38 -6.76 -13.63 18.77
N HIS A 39 -6.21 -13.13 17.67
CA HIS A 39 -4.83 -13.36 17.26
C HIS A 39 -3.84 -12.84 18.31
N LEU A 40 -4.01 -11.60 18.76
CA LEU A 40 -3.13 -10.98 19.77
C LEU A 40 -3.17 -11.77 21.09
N LYS A 41 -4.36 -12.17 21.54
CA LYS A 41 -4.52 -12.97 22.76
C LYS A 41 -3.82 -14.33 22.66
N ASN A 42 -3.94 -14.99 21.51
CA ASN A 42 -3.24 -16.25 21.25
C ASN A 42 -1.73 -16.08 21.20
N LEU A 43 -1.26 -14.98 20.60
CA LEU A 43 0.15 -14.62 20.52
C LEU A 43 0.73 -14.37 21.92
N ILE A 44 0.10 -13.51 22.74
CA ILE A 44 0.52 -13.24 24.12
C ILE A 44 0.56 -14.52 24.95
N LYS A 45 -0.48 -15.35 24.87
CA LYS A 45 -0.55 -16.66 25.56
C LYS A 45 0.53 -17.64 25.10
N HIS A 46 0.95 -17.56 23.85
CA HIS A 46 2.02 -18.40 23.33
C HIS A 46 3.39 -17.89 23.82
N LEU A 47 3.60 -16.57 23.77
CA LEU A 47 4.85 -15.94 24.19
C LEU A 47 5.08 -16.01 25.70
N SER A 48 4.03 -15.98 26.53
CA SER A 48 4.15 -16.11 27.98
C SER A 48 4.62 -17.50 28.43
N LYS A 49 4.58 -18.51 27.55
CA LYS A 49 5.13 -19.85 27.79
C LYS A 49 6.61 -19.98 27.42
N CYS A 50 7.19 -18.95 26.80
CA CYS A 50 8.58 -18.96 26.38
C CYS A 50 9.45 -18.15 27.37
N PRO A 51 10.71 -18.55 27.61
CA PRO A 51 11.66 -17.71 28.35
C PRO A 51 11.79 -16.34 27.67
N ALA A 52 11.72 -15.26 28.45
CA ALA A 52 11.71 -13.88 27.93
C ALA A 52 12.91 -13.58 26.99
N GLU A 53 14.08 -14.14 27.30
CA GLU A 53 15.30 -14.06 26.50
C GLU A 53 15.15 -14.66 25.08
N LYS A 54 14.38 -15.75 24.97
CA LYS A 54 14.08 -16.41 23.68
C LYS A 54 12.96 -15.70 22.93
N VAL A 55 12.03 -15.06 23.63
CA VAL A 55 10.92 -14.29 23.04
C VAL A 55 11.44 -13.15 22.18
N LEU A 56 12.37 -12.33 22.69
CA LEU A 56 12.94 -11.21 21.93
C LEU A 56 13.68 -11.68 20.67
N SER A 57 14.42 -12.78 20.78
CA SER A 57 15.15 -13.38 19.66
C SER A 57 14.21 -13.92 18.57
N HIS A 58 13.17 -14.66 18.96
CA HIS A 58 12.15 -15.16 18.03
C HIS A 58 11.35 -14.04 17.38
N PHE A 59 11.03 -12.98 18.12
CA PHE A 59 10.26 -11.86 17.59
C PHE A 59 11.08 -11.02 16.60
N ARG A 60 12.37 -10.77 16.88
CA ARG A 60 13.29 -10.13 15.92
C ARG A 60 13.43 -10.95 14.64
N LEU A 61 13.57 -12.27 14.77
CA LEU A 61 13.65 -13.17 13.62
C LEU A 61 12.35 -13.13 12.79
N PHE A 62 11.19 -13.17 13.47
CA PHE A 62 9.89 -13.10 12.82
C PHE A 62 9.68 -11.79 12.04
N VAL A 63 10.06 -10.64 12.62
CA VAL A 63 9.98 -9.34 11.94
C VAL A 63 10.88 -9.32 10.71
N ARG A 64 12.14 -9.78 10.82
CA ARG A 64 13.05 -9.87 9.67
C ARG A 64 12.52 -10.76 8.56
N LEU A 65 11.94 -11.91 8.90
CA LEU A 65 11.35 -12.84 7.92
C LEU A 65 10.13 -12.23 7.23
N LEU A 66 9.33 -11.44 7.94
CA LEU A 66 8.22 -10.70 7.35
C LEU A 66 8.71 -9.63 6.38
N GLU A 67 9.72 -8.85 6.76
CA GLU A 67 10.32 -7.82 5.91
C GLU A 67 10.90 -8.45 4.64
N TYR A 68 11.70 -9.50 4.78
CA TYR A 68 12.23 -10.24 3.62
C TYR A 68 11.14 -10.76 2.68
N ARG A 69 10.07 -11.35 3.23
CA ARG A 69 8.96 -11.86 2.39
C ARG A 69 8.18 -10.73 1.72
N MET A 70 8.05 -9.58 2.37
CA MET A 70 7.44 -8.40 1.77
C MET A 70 8.29 -7.87 0.62
N ASP A 71 9.59 -7.69 0.85
CA ASP A 71 10.51 -7.18 -0.17
C ASP A 71 10.58 -8.13 -1.36
N PHE A 72 10.60 -9.44 -1.11
CA PHE A 72 10.51 -10.46 -2.16
C PHE A 72 9.20 -10.37 -2.94
N ALA A 73 8.05 -10.21 -2.27
CA ALA A 73 6.76 -10.06 -2.95
C ALA A 73 6.68 -8.75 -3.76
N ILE A 74 7.20 -7.65 -3.23
CA ILE A 74 7.27 -6.35 -3.91
C ILE A 74 8.17 -6.46 -5.14
N ASN A 75 9.36 -7.06 -5.00
CA ASN A 75 10.29 -7.22 -6.11
C ASN A 75 9.72 -8.12 -7.21
N ASN A 76 9.10 -9.25 -6.85
CA ASN A 76 8.42 -10.09 -7.85
C ASN A 76 7.28 -9.33 -8.55
N LEU A 77 6.47 -8.57 -7.82
CA LEU A 77 5.43 -7.74 -8.42
C LEU A 77 6.03 -6.71 -9.37
N LEU A 78 7.09 -6.01 -8.96
CA LEU A 78 7.79 -5.01 -9.76
C LEU A 78 8.53 -5.60 -10.96
N GLU A 79 8.97 -6.87 -10.90
CA GLU A 79 9.54 -7.59 -12.05
C GLU A 79 8.45 -8.01 -13.05
N THR A 80 7.23 -8.30 -12.57
CA THR A 80 6.08 -8.64 -13.42
C THR A 80 5.31 -7.43 -13.94
N THR A 81 5.49 -6.24 -13.36
CA THR A 81 4.84 -5.02 -13.81
C THR A 81 5.82 -4.27 -14.70
N PRO A 82 5.52 -4.02 -16.00
CA PRO A 82 6.39 -3.19 -16.82
C PRO A 82 6.57 -1.83 -16.13
N LYS A 83 7.81 -1.39 -15.95
CA LYS A 83 8.09 0.00 -15.57
C LYS A 83 7.55 0.86 -16.70
N SER A 84 6.76 1.88 -16.36
CA SER A 84 6.29 2.85 -17.35
C SER A 84 7.39 3.19 -18.36
N SER A 85 7.10 2.87 -19.62
CA SER A 85 8.08 2.81 -20.70
C SER A 85 8.48 4.20 -21.22
N ASP A 86 7.67 5.23 -20.97
CA ASP A 86 7.91 6.58 -21.49
C ASP A 86 8.11 7.65 -20.39
N LEU A 87 9.39 7.97 -20.17
CA LEU A 87 9.83 9.00 -19.23
C LEU A 87 9.37 10.41 -19.61
N HIS A 88 9.17 10.69 -20.90
CA HIS A 88 8.76 12.01 -21.35
C HIS A 88 7.31 12.29 -20.95
N VAL A 89 6.40 11.34 -21.21
CA VAL A 89 4.98 11.46 -20.84
C VAL A 89 4.82 11.53 -19.34
N ARG A 90 5.55 10.68 -18.60
CA ARG A 90 5.55 10.74 -17.13
C ARG A 90 5.99 12.11 -16.64
N SER A 91 7.02 12.71 -17.24
CA SER A 91 7.49 14.05 -16.89
C SER A 91 6.44 15.12 -17.19
N VAL A 92 5.69 15.00 -18.28
CA VAL A 92 4.63 15.96 -18.65
C VAL A 92 3.44 15.86 -17.70
N ILE A 93 3.01 14.64 -17.36
CA ILE A 93 1.95 14.41 -16.36
C ILE A 93 2.40 14.90 -14.99
N SER A 94 3.63 14.57 -14.58
CA SER A 94 4.23 14.99 -13.31
C SER A 94 4.27 16.53 -13.21
N ALA A 95 4.65 17.23 -14.28
CA ALA A 95 4.61 18.70 -14.31
C ALA A 95 3.19 19.27 -14.21
N ARG A 96 2.15 18.52 -14.64
CA ARG A 96 0.75 18.96 -14.56
C ARG A 96 0.15 18.76 -13.16
N ILE A 97 0.47 17.67 -12.50
CA ILE A 97 -0.08 17.31 -11.18
C ILE A 97 0.85 17.63 -10.01
N ASP A 98 2.08 18.09 -10.29
CA ASP A 98 3.14 18.39 -9.33
C ASP A 98 3.47 17.22 -8.37
N ASN A 99 3.37 15.99 -8.88
CA ASN A 99 3.60 14.76 -8.11
C ASN A 99 4.09 13.60 -9.00
N ASP A 100 5.38 13.28 -8.92
CA ASP A 100 6.01 12.21 -9.72
C ASP A 100 5.50 10.80 -9.35
N SER A 101 5.12 10.58 -8.09
CA SER A 101 4.59 9.28 -7.65
C SER A 101 3.22 9.01 -8.25
N ASP A 102 2.35 10.01 -8.27
CA ASP A 102 1.02 9.90 -8.87
C ASP A 102 1.11 9.80 -10.39
N ALA A 103 2.04 10.52 -11.01
CA ALA A 103 2.27 10.47 -12.45
C ALA A 103 2.72 9.06 -12.87
N ARG A 104 3.57 8.42 -12.06
CA ARG A 104 3.96 7.03 -12.25
C ARG A 104 2.76 6.08 -12.15
N ILE A 105 1.91 6.25 -11.13
CA ILE A 105 0.70 5.41 -10.97
C ILE A 105 -0.22 5.56 -12.18
N ILE A 106 -0.47 6.79 -12.64
CA ILE A 106 -1.30 7.07 -13.81
C ILE A 106 -0.74 6.36 -15.06
N MET A 107 0.58 6.47 -15.29
CA MET A 107 1.23 5.81 -16.43
C MET A 107 1.18 4.29 -16.33
N ASP A 108 1.47 3.72 -15.16
CA ASP A 108 1.43 2.27 -14.95
C ASP A 108 0.01 1.73 -15.19
N VAL A 109 -1.02 2.45 -14.69
CA VAL A 109 -2.42 2.07 -14.93
C VAL A 109 -2.78 2.23 -16.40
N PHE A 110 -2.39 3.33 -17.05
CA PHE A 110 -2.66 3.58 -18.46
C PHE A 110 -2.04 2.51 -19.37
N GLU A 111 -0.77 2.14 -19.15
CA GLU A 111 -0.10 1.08 -19.90
C GLU A 111 -0.76 -0.28 -19.66
N TRP A 112 -1.17 -0.58 -18.41
CA TRP A 112 -1.94 -1.80 -18.10
C TRP A 112 -3.34 -1.81 -18.74
N SER A 113 -3.85 -0.62 -19.03
CA SER A 113 -5.17 -0.39 -19.60
C SER A 113 -5.24 -0.79 -21.08
N GLU A 114 -4.11 -0.76 -21.80
CA GLU A 114 -4.07 -0.94 -23.25
C GLU A 114 -4.51 -2.32 -23.74
N GLU A 115 -4.38 -3.34 -22.89
CA GLU A 115 -4.83 -4.70 -23.20
C GLU A 115 -6.32 -4.93 -22.88
N ARG A 116 -7.07 -3.88 -22.49
CA ARG A 116 -8.44 -3.97 -21.98
C ARG A 116 -9.40 -3.05 -22.74
N ASN A 117 -10.65 -3.49 -22.84
CA ASN A 117 -11.74 -2.63 -23.31
C ASN A 117 -12.22 -1.74 -22.14
N ASP A 118 -12.29 -0.44 -22.38
CA ASP A 118 -12.81 0.60 -21.47
C ASP A 118 -12.26 0.61 -20.02
N PRO A 119 -10.93 0.59 -19.80
CA PRO A 119 -10.36 0.68 -18.47
C PRO A 119 -10.75 1.93 -17.66
N VAL A 120 -11.18 1.68 -16.43
CA VAL A 120 -11.54 2.71 -15.45
C VAL A 120 -10.53 2.74 -14.30
N PHE A 121 -9.87 3.88 -14.11
CA PHE A 121 -9.03 4.19 -12.95
C PHE A 121 -9.86 4.87 -11.86
N ILE A 122 -9.97 4.22 -10.71
CA ILE A 122 -10.69 4.76 -9.56
C ILE A 122 -9.68 5.33 -8.56
N THR A 123 -9.81 6.61 -8.24
CA THR A 123 -8.96 7.29 -7.28
C THR A 123 -9.73 7.79 -6.06
N THR A 124 -9.02 7.89 -4.93
CA THR A 124 -9.47 8.64 -3.75
C THR A 124 -8.84 10.04 -3.67
N ASP A 125 -7.91 10.33 -4.57
CA ASP A 125 -7.26 11.63 -4.67
C ASP A 125 -8.13 12.60 -5.47
N ILE A 126 -8.68 13.58 -4.76
CA ILE A 126 -9.52 14.60 -5.37
C ILE A 126 -8.71 15.78 -5.92
N LYS A 127 -7.53 16.05 -5.36
CA LYS A 127 -6.82 17.32 -5.56
C LYS A 127 -5.95 17.28 -6.81
N ASP A 128 -5.19 16.21 -6.94
CA ASP A 128 -4.07 16.14 -7.88
C ASP A 128 -4.48 15.29 -9.08
N ILE A 129 -5.22 14.20 -8.84
CA ILE A 129 -5.66 13.29 -9.91
C ILE A 129 -7.05 13.69 -10.42
N TYR A 130 -8.09 13.65 -9.59
CA TYR A 130 -9.47 13.79 -10.08
C TYR A 130 -9.79 15.17 -10.65
N ARG A 131 -9.25 16.25 -10.04
CA ARG A 131 -9.41 17.61 -10.55
C ARG A 131 -8.71 17.83 -11.89
N ASN A 132 -7.60 17.15 -12.13
CA ASN A 132 -6.82 17.26 -13.36
C ASN A 132 -7.18 16.15 -14.37
N ARG A 133 -8.24 15.36 -14.13
CA ARG A 133 -8.54 14.14 -14.91
C ARG A 133 -8.67 14.40 -16.40
N ASP A 134 -9.34 15.48 -16.79
CA ASP A 134 -9.59 15.79 -18.20
C ASP A 134 -8.28 16.17 -18.91
N ASP A 135 -7.38 16.87 -18.21
CA ASP A 135 -6.06 17.19 -18.73
C ASP A 135 -5.15 15.96 -18.81
N ILE A 136 -5.20 15.09 -17.80
CA ILE A 136 -4.45 13.82 -17.80
C ILE A 136 -4.90 12.95 -18.98
N ILE A 137 -6.22 12.77 -19.16
CA ILE A 137 -6.78 11.99 -20.27
C ILE A 137 -6.40 12.63 -21.60
N ARG A 138 -6.49 13.96 -21.73
CA ARG A 138 -6.07 14.67 -22.96
C ARG A 138 -4.60 14.40 -23.29
N LEU A 139 -3.70 14.54 -22.32
CA LEU A 139 -2.26 14.28 -22.50
C LEU A 139 -1.98 12.83 -22.92
N LEU A 140 -2.67 11.87 -22.31
CA LEU A 140 -2.53 10.44 -22.66
C LEU A 140 -3.05 10.14 -24.08
N ARG A 141 -4.13 10.80 -24.51
CA ARG A 141 -4.63 10.68 -25.90
C ARG A 141 -3.65 11.26 -26.91
N GLU A 142 -3.15 12.46 -26.65
CA GLU A 142 -2.15 13.13 -27.51
C GLU A 142 -0.89 12.28 -27.66
N TYR A 143 -0.50 11.57 -26.60
CA TYR A 143 0.68 10.72 -26.61
C TYR A 143 0.54 9.47 -27.51
N LYS A 144 -0.60 8.76 -27.48
CA LYS A 144 -0.75 7.47 -28.17
C LYS A 144 -1.55 7.48 -29.48
N PHE A 145 -2.05 8.63 -29.93
CA PHE A 145 -2.96 8.70 -31.10
C PHE A 145 -4.12 7.71 -30.99
N LEU A 146 -4.68 7.52 -29.79
CA LEU A 146 -5.76 6.57 -29.56
C LEU A 146 -7.04 7.06 -30.27
N GLU A 147 -7.59 6.26 -31.19
CA GLU A 147 -8.79 6.60 -31.97
C GLU A 147 -10.09 6.58 -31.14
N ALA A 148 -10.09 5.92 -29.98
CA ALA A 148 -11.23 5.87 -29.04
C ALA A 148 -10.73 5.89 -27.60
N ASP A 149 -11.51 6.49 -26.70
CA ASP A 149 -11.22 6.63 -25.26
C ASP A 149 -11.09 5.26 -24.57
N PRO A 150 -9.87 4.76 -24.27
CA PRO A 150 -9.79 3.56 -23.46
C PRO A 150 -9.93 3.93 -21.98
N PHE A 151 -9.52 5.14 -21.57
CA PHE A 151 -9.18 5.40 -20.19
C PHE A 151 -10.07 6.44 -19.53
N SER A 152 -10.81 6.03 -18.50
CA SER A 152 -11.62 6.93 -17.67
C SER A 152 -11.07 7.03 -16.26
N ILE A 153 -11.09 8.23 -15.67
CA ILE A 153 -10.70 8.45 -14.28
C ILE A 153 -11.93 8.84 -13.47
N LEU A 154 -12.29 8.03 -12.48
CA LEU A 154 -13.41 8.26 -11.58
C LEU A 154 -12.92 8.47 -10.14
N HIS A 155 -13.65 9.28 -9.38
CA HIS A 155 -13.48 9.34 -7.94
C HIS A 155 -14.38 8.32 -7.24
N ILE A 156 -13.92 7.74 -6.13
CA ILE A 156 -14.68 6.73 -5.37
C ILE A 156 -16.11 7.18 -5.00
N ARG A 157 -16.35 8.49 -4.85
CA ARG A 157 -17.68 9.05 -4.53
C ARG A 157 -18.70 8.87 -5.65
N GLU A 158 -18.27 8.74 -6.89
CA GLU A 158 -19.14 8.54 -8.05
C GLU A 158 -19.67 7.10 -8.16
N LEU A 159 -19.07 6.16 -7.42
CA LEU A 159 -19.47 4.75 -7.40
C LEU A 159 -20.47 4.41 -6.30
N VAL A 160 -20.67 5.33 -5.36
CA VAL A 160 -21.52 5.15 -4.16
C VAL A 160 -22.77 6.04 -4.22
N ALA A 161 -22.91 6.83 -5.30
CA ALA A 161 -24.09 7.64 -5.61
C ALA A 161 -25.06 6.83 -6.47
#